data_AF-A0A6L3EQD3-F1
#
_entry.id   AF-A0A6L3EQD3-F1
#
_cell.length_a   1.000
_cell.length_b   1.000
_cell.length_c   1.000
_cell.angle_alpha   90.00
_cell.angle_beta   90.00
_cell.angle_gamma   90.00
#
_symmetry.space_group_name_H-M   'P 1'
#
loop_
_entity.id
_entity.type
_entity.pdbx_description
1 polymer ?
#
loop_
_entity_poly.entity_id
_entity_poly.type
_entity_poly.pdbx_seq_one_letter_code
_entity_poly.pdbx_strand_id
1 'polypeptide(L)'
;MRSMRLETAMKNSSLVADLQRALQLLQQVDESDLAFSPDPTVSPDIRSLTGLKEYPADSHRNNLDARIAAVIECGDRLEPREASSYVSKLIVACARLAPPSDD
;
A
#
# COMPACT_ATOMS: atom_id res chain seq x y z
N MET A 1 20.49 -21.34 0.33
CA MET A 1 19.08 -21.21 0.78
C MET A 1 18.84 -20.19 1.91
N ARG A 2 19.86 -19.72 2.66
CA ARG A 2 19.66 -18.65 3.68
C ARG A 2 19.47 -17.24 3.09
N SER A 3 20.12 -16.88 1.98
CA SER A 3 20.01 -15.54 1.38
C SER A 3 18.60 -15.19 0.89
N MET A 4 17.92 -16.12 0.20
CA MET A 4 16.57 -15.87 -0.35
C MET A 4 15.54 -15.49 0.73
N ARG A 5 15.58 -16.12 1.91
CA ARG A 5 14.62 -15.81 2.99
C ARG A 5 14.84 -14.42 3.59
N LEU A 6 16.08 -13.95 3.64
CA LEU A 6 16.40 -12.60 4.13
C LEU A 6 15.98 -11.54 3.12
N GLU A 7 16.19 -11.78 1.82
CA GLU A 7 15.75 -10.89 0.74
C GLU A 7 14.22 -10.74 0.71
N THR A 8 13.49 -11.83 0.99
CA THR A 8 12.02 -11.81 1.02
C THR A 8 11.47 -10.99 2.20
N ALA A 9 11.98 -11.24 3.41
CA ALA A 9 11.59 -10.47 4.59
C ALA A 9 11.89 -8.97 4.44
N MET A 10 13.06 -8.63 3.86
CA MET A 10 13.44 -7.23 3.60
C MET A 10 12.53 -6.54 2.58
N LYS A 11 12.18 -7.21 1.49
CA LYS A 11 11.29 -6.60 0.47
C LYS A 11 9.85 -6.47 0.95
N ASN A 12 9.34 -7.42 1.75
CA ASN A 12 8.03 -7.27 2.37
C ASN A 12 8.02 -6.11 3.39
N SER A 13 9.12 -5.90 4.11
CA SER A 13 9.28 -4.70 4.94
C SER A 13 9.30 -3.40 4.12
N SER A 14 9.86 -3.42 2.90
CA SER A 14 9.83 -2.28 1.97
C SER A 14 8.42 -1.99 1.48
N LEU A 15 7.64 -3.02 1.12
CA LEU A 15 6.26 -2.83 0.68
C LEU A 15 5.37 -2.25 1.79
N VAL A 16 5.54 -2.72 3.03
CA VAL A 16 4.84 -2.15 4.19
C VAL A 16 5.26 -0.70 4.41
N ALA A 17 6.55 -0.38 4.29
CA ALA A 17 7.04 0.99 4.44
C ALA A 17 6.46 1.94 3.38
N ASP A 18 6.35 1.50 2.12
CA ASP A 18 5.73 2.30 1.05
C ASP A 18 4.24 2.56 1.30
N LEU A 19 3.51 1.55 1.77
CA LEU A 19 2.10 1.69 2.14
C LEU A 19 1.91 2.63 3.33
N GLN A 20 2.76 2.53 4.36
CA GLN A 20 2.76 3.43 5.50
C GLN A 20 3.09 4.86 5.09
N ARG A 21 4.06 5.05 4.19
CA ARG A 21 4.39 6.36 3.63
C ARG A 21 3.20 6.95 2.87
N ALA A 22 2.52 6.16 2.04
CA ALA A 22 1.32 6.60 1.34
C ALA A 22 0.22 7.04 2.31
N LEU A 23 0.03 6.30 3.41
CA LEU A 23 -0.94 6.62 4.45
C LEU A 23 -0.60 7.94 5.15
N GLN A 24 0.67 8.17 5.48
CA GLN A 24 1.13 9.42 6.09
C GLN A 24 0.90 10.62 5.18
N LEU A 25 1.21 10.51 3.89
CA LEU A 25 0.93 11.58 2.92
C LEU A 25 -0.58 11.85 2.79
N LEU A 26 -1.39 10.80 2.83
CA LEU A 26 -2.84 10.91 2.77
C LEU A 26 -3.46 11.57 4.03
N GLN A 27 -2.77 11.52 5.17
CA GLN A 27 -3.18 12.24 6.39
C GLN A 27 -2.98 13.76 6.27
N GLN A 28 -2.16 14.22 5.32
CA GLN A 28 -1.85 15.64 5.12
C GLN A 28 -2.76 16.33 4.11
N VAL A 29 -3.63 15.58 3.43
CA VAL A 29 -4.52 16.10 2.39
C VAL A 29 -5.98 15.73 2.69
N ASP A 30 -6.91 16.50 2.13
CA ASP A 30 -8.29 16.05 2.05
C ASP A 30 -8.41 15.02 0.93
N GLU A 31 -8.87 13.81 1.24
CA GLU A 31 -8.98 12.75 0.24
C GLU A 31 -10.11 13.01 -0.76
N SER A 32 -11.05 13.93 -0.48
CA SER A 32 -12.06 14.35 -1.46
C SER A 32 -11.46 15.14 -2.63
N ASP A 33 -10.25 15.70 -2.48
CA ASP A 33 -9.55 16.42 -3.54
C ASP A 33 -8.82 15.49 -4.52
N LEU A 34 -8.79 14.18 -4.24
CA LEU A 34 -8.20 13.19 -5.12
C LEU A 34 -9.13 12.89 -6.30
N ALA A 35 -8.64 13.09 -7.52
CA ALA A 35 -9.41 12.92 -8.76
C ALA A 35 -9.66 11.45 -9.17
N PHE A 36 -9.57 10.49 -8.25
CA PHE A 36 -9.78 9.08 -8.51
C PHE A 36 -10.20 8.35 -7.25
N SER A 37 -10.94 7.26 -7.41
CA SER A 37 -11.43 6.45 -6.29
C SER A 37 -10.39 5.43 -5.78
N PRO A 38 -10.56 4.90 -4.56
CA PRO A 38 -9.76 3.79 -4.08
C PRO A 38 -9.89 2.55 -4.99
N ASP A 39 -8.81 1.79 -5.14
CA ASP A 39 -8.81 0.55 -5.93
C ASP A 39 -9.12 -0.66 -5.03
N PRO A 40 -10.27 -1.34 -5.20
CA PRO A 40 -10.65 -2.50 -4.38
C PRO A 40 -9.89 -3.78 -4.79
N THR A 41 -9.09 -3.76 -5.86
CA THR A 41 -8.49 -4.96 -6.41
C THR A 41 -7.47 -5.59 -5.46
N VAL A 42 -7.70 -6.85 -5.09
CA VAL A 42 -6.75 -7.66 -4.32
C VAL A 42 -5.91 -8.50 -5.26
N SER A 43 -4.59 -8.43 -5.09
CA SER A 43 -3.62 -9.20 -5.86
C SER A 43 -3.82 -10.71 -5.68
N PRO A 44 -3.54 -11.55 -6.70
CA PRO A 44 -3.84 -12.98 -6.65
C PRO A 44 -3.15 -13.74 -5.50
N ASP A 45 -1.95 -13.34 -5.15
CA ASP A 45 -1.18 -13.90 -4.03
C ASP A 45 -1.82 -13.61 -2.67
N ILE A 46 -2.13 -12.35 -2.38
CA ILE A 46 -2.85 -11.97 -1.14
C ILE A 46 -4.19 -12.70 -1.08
N ARG A 47 -4.96 -12.72 -2.17
CA ARG A 47 -6.23 -13.45 -2.24
C ARG A 47 -6.07 -14.94 -1.91
N SER A 48 -5.00 -15.57 -2.40
CA SER A 48 -4.72 -16.98 -2.13
C SER A 48 -4.25 -17.23 -0.69
N LEU A 49 -3.57 -16.26 -0.08
CA LEU A 49 -2.99 -16.38 1.26
C LEU A 49 -3.97 -16.03 2.38
N THR A 50 -4.86 -15.06 2.18
CA THR A 50 -5.78 -14.51 3.20
C THR A 50 -7.26 -14.79 2.90
N GLY A 51 -7.60 -15.18 1.67
CA GLY A 51 -8.99 -15.32 1.22
C GLY A 51 -9.70 -13.99 0.97
N LEU A 52 -9.01 -12.85 1.13
CA LEU A 52 -9.56 -11.52 0.88
C LEU A 52 -9.91 -11.35 -0.61
N LYS A 53 -11.16 -10.96 -0.89
CA LYS A 53 -11.65 -10.80 -2.26
C LYS A 53 -11.45 -9.38 -2.80
N GLU A 54 -11.69 -8.39 -1.94
CA GLU A 54 -11.73 -6.97 -2.28
C GLU A 54 -11.24 -6.14 -1.09
N TYR A 55 -10.57 -5.02 -1.37
CA TYR A 55 -10.29 -3.99 -0.37
C TYR A 55 -11.47 -3.01 -0.23
N PRO A 56 -11.67 -2.39 0.95
CA PRO A 56 -12.67 -1.33 1.12
C PRO A 56 -12.45 -0.18 0.13
N ALA A 57 -13.52 0.39 -0.41
CA ALA A 57 -13.46 1.44 -1.44
C ALA A 57 -14.20 2.74 -1.03
N ASP A 58 -14.62 2.82 0.22
CA ASP A 58 -15.27 3.98 0.84
C ASP A 58 -14.31 5.16 1.05
N SER A 59 -13.03 4.89 1.34
CA SER A 59 -11.98 5.90 1.52
C SER A 59 -10.61 5.37 1.10
N HIS A 60 -9.69 6.26 0.74
CA HIS A 60 -8.32 5.87 0.44
C HIS A 60 -7.59 5.39 1.71
N ARG A 61 -7.94 5.98 2.86
CA ARG A 61 -7.38 5.62 4.17
C ARG A 61 -7.72 4.18 4.54
N ASN A 62 -9.01 3.83 4.54
CA ASN A 62 -9.43 2.46 4.87
C ASN A 62 -8.90 1.42 3.86
N ASN A 63 -8.77 1.81 2.59
CA ASN A 63 -8.17 0.96 1.56
C ASN A 63 -6.69 0.66 1.87
N LEU A 64 -5.90 1.69 2.22
CA LEU A 64 -4.49 1.52 2.59
C LEU A 64 -4.31 0.73 3.88
N ASP A 65 -5.11 1.00 4.92
CA ASP A 65 -5.05 0.25 6.18
C ASP A 65 -5.34 -1.23 5.95
N ALA A 66 -6.34 -1.56 5.14
CA ALA A 66 -6.65 -2.94 4.78
C ALA A 66 -5.52 -3.61 3.97
N ARG A 67 -4.85 -2.87 3.08
CA ARG A 67 -3.68 -3.35 2.34
C ARG A 67 -2.50 -3.63 3.26
N ILE A 68 -2.22 -2.75 4.22
CA ILE A 68 -1.16 -2.93 5.22
C ILE A 68 -1.44 -4.19 6.04
N ALA A 69 -2.67 -4.32 6.56
CA ALA A 69 -3.08 -5.48 7.35
C ALA A 69 -2.91 -6.79 6.56
N ALA A 70 -3.35 -6.82 5.31
CA ALA A 70 -3.23 -8.00 4.45
C ALA A 70 -1.77 -8.38 4.15
N VAL A 71 -0.88 -7.40 3.91
CA VAL A 71 0.55 -7.66 3.70
C VAL A 71 1.21 -8.19 4.98
N ILE A 72 0.88 -7.61 6.13
CA ILE A 72 1.37 -8.09 7.44
C ILE A 72 0.89 -9.52 7.71
N GLU A 73 -0.38 -9.82 7.44
CA GLU A 73 -0.95 -11.16 7.60
C GLU A 73 -0.26 -12.20 6.70
N CYS A 74 0.08 -11.82 5.46
CA CYS A 74 0.82 -12.70 4.57
C CYS A 74 2.26 -12.94 5.07
N GLY A 75 2.89 -11.96 5.72
CA GLY A 75 4.24 -12.05 6.27
C GLY A 75 5.26 -12.53 5.23
N ASP A 76 6.12 -13.47 5.62
CA ASP A 76 7.16 -14.05 4.75
C ASP A 76 6.61 -14.96 3.63
N ARG A 77 5.30 -15.24 3.61
CA ARG A 77 4.66 -16.05 2.56
C ARG A 77 4.35 -15.22 1.31
N LEU A 78 4.37 -13.89 1.42
CA LEU A 78 4.18 -13.01 0.28
C LEU A 78 5.48 -12.94 -0.52
N GLU A 79 5.38 -13.22 -1.82
CA GLU A 79 6.53 -13.06 -2.71
C GLU A 79 6.92 -11.57 -2.81
N PRO A 80 8.22 -11.28 -2.83
CA PRO A 80 8.69 -9.91 -2.89
C PRO A 80 8.26 -9.15 -4.13
N ARG A 81 7.82 -7.91 -3.95
CA ARG A 81 7.32 -7.07 -5.06
C ARG A 81 7.35 -5.58 -4.75
N GLU A 82 7.28 -4.81 -5.82
CA GLU A 82 7.10 -3.36 -5.78
C GLU A 82 5.67 -2.97 -5.34
N ALA A 83 5.51 -1.71 -4.95
CA ALA A 83 4.21 -1.13 -4.69
C ALA A 83 3.30 -1.20 -5.93
N SER A 84 2.00 -1.39 -5.70
CA SER A 84 1.02 -1.39 -6.80
C SER A 84 0.93 -0.02 -7.47
N SER A 85 0.53 0.00 -8.75
CA SER A 85 0.30 1.24 -9.51
C SER A 85 -0.65 2.22 -8.81
N TYR A 86 -1.67 1.69 -8.11
CA TYR A 86 -2.57 2.49 -7.28
C TYR A 86 -1.84 3.26 -6.18
N VAL A 87 -0.97 2.59 -5.42
CA VAL A 87 -0.21 3.19 -4.31
C VAL A 87 0.76 4.25 -4.84
N SER A 88 1.47 3.96 -5.93
CA SER A 88 2.36 4.95 -6.58
C SER A 88 1.58 6.18 -7.05
N LYS A 89 0.41 5.98 -7.67
CA LYS A 89 -0.48 7.08 -8.10
C LYS A 89 -0.96 7.92 -6.91
N LEU A 90 -1.31 7.28 -5.80
CA LEU A 90 -1.76 7.93 -4.57
C LEU A 90 -0.66 8.81 -3.97
N ILE A 91 0.56 8.28 -3.83
CA ILE A 91 1.71 9.04 -3.35
C ILE A 91 1.93 10.30 -4.20
N VAL A 92 1.92 10.15 -5.53
CA VAL A 92 2.11 11.28 -6.46
C VAL A 92 0.98 12.30 -6.34
N ALA A 93 -0.27 11.87 -6.16
CA ALA A 93 -1.39 12.77 -6.02
C ALA A 93 -1.34 13.55 -4.70
N CYS A 94 -1.06 12.89 -3.57
CA CYS A 94 -0.88 13.55 -2.28
C CYS A 94 0.27 14.56 -2.31
N ALA A 95 1.42 14.20 -2.91
CA ALA A 95 2.56 15.09 -3.03
C ALA A 95 2.30 16.32 -3.92
N ARG A 96 1.30 16.28 -4.81
CA ARG A 96 0.88 17.45 -5.60
C ARG A 96 -0.06 18.38 -4.83
N LEU A 97 -0.91 17.82 -3.96
CA LEU A 97 -1.86 18.58 -3.15
C LEU A 97 -1.18 19.24 -1.96
N ALA A 98 -0.21 18.56 -1.35
CA ALA A 98 0.63 19.07 -0.27
C ALA A 98 2.10 18.89 -0.66
N PRO A 99 2.65 19.74 -1.54
CA PRO A 99 4.07 19.71 -1.84
C PRO A 99 4.86 19.98 -0.55
N PRO A 100 6.02 19.33 -0.37
CA PRO A 100 6.87 19.61 0.79
C PRO A 100 7.19 21.11 0.82
N SER A 101 6.93 21.75 1.96
CA SER A 101 7.31 23.15 2.18
C SER A 101 8.83 23.23 2.17
N ASP A 102 9.39 24.09 1.32
CA ASP A 102 10.83 24.26 1.09
C ASP A 102 11.48 25.17 2.16
N ASP A 103 11.02 25.08 3.42
CA ASP A 103 11.53 25.86 4.58
C ASP A 103 12.61 25.09 5.35
#